data_AF-A0A918USQ2-F1
#
_entry.id   AF-A0A918USQ2-F1
#
_cell.length_a   1.000
_cell.length_b   1.000
_cell.length_c   1.000
_cell.angle_alpha   90.00
_cell.angle_beta   90.00
_cell.angle_gamma   90.00
#
_symmetry.space_group_name_H-M   'P 1'
#
loop_
_entity.id
_entity.type
_entity.pdbx_description
1 polymer ?
#
loop_
_entity_poly.entity_id
_entity_poly.type
_entity_poly.pdbx_seq_one_letter_code
_entity_poly.pdbx_strand_id
1 'polypeptide(L)'
;MENWINSCEPEGNLDSLERLYIIHGVPFDNPDDELKSFDTKNQLWYIDYLNSDSVETTFMKPNLLVILVGATPKLKKGERNEKLQEQQVKFSDEFNNSFNLHPDPSDPVLILNDKLVSPENARQAISELRPNDVRYIQYVNHTSFALYGRNAKNGAVTIWTKEYAR
;
A
#
# COMPACT_ATOMS: atom_id res chain seq x y z
N MET A 1 -4.59 -12.81 14.96
CA MET A 1 -3.76 -12.08 13.99
C MET A 1 -3.26 -13.01 12.91
N GLU A 2 -2.74 -14.21 13.23
CA GLU A 2 -2.46 -15.28 12.25
C GLU A 2 -3.59 -15.53 11.25
N ASN A 3 -4.83 -15.73 11.72
CA ASN A 3 -5.98 -15.88 10.81
C ASN A 3 -6.21 -14.66 9.90
N TRP A 4 -5.82 -13.46 10.34
CA TRP A 4 -5.93 -12.24 9.55
C TRP A 4 -4.77 -12.15 8.54
N ILE A 5 -3.55 -12.46 8.95
CA ILE A 5 -2.36 -12.58 8.08
C ILE A 5 -2.64 -13.60 6.96
N ASN A 6 -3.06 -14.81 7.31
CA ASN A 6 -3.40 -15.85 6.34
C ASN A 6 -4.57 -15.44 5.43
N SER A 7 -5.50 -14.59 5.90
CA SER A 7 -6.57 -14.06 5.04
C SER A 7 -6.10 -13.00 4.05
N CYS A 8 -4.95 -12.36 4.31
CA CYS A 8 -4.36 -11.34 3.43
C CYS A 8 -3.56 -11.94 2.26
N GLU A 9 -3.20 -13.23 2.30
CA GLU A 9 -2.52 -13.91 1.19
C GLU A 9 -3.13 -15.30 0.91
N PRO A 10 -4.35 -15.36 0.34
CA PRO A 10 -5.13 -16.59 0.24
C PRO A 10 -4.58 -17.64 -0.75
N GLU A 11 -3.59 -17.30 -1.58
CA GLU A 11 -3.02 -18.20 -2.59
C GLU A 11 -1.63 -18.77 -2.21
N GLY A 12 -1.02 -18.28 -1.13
CA GLY A 12 0.29 -18.74 -0.66
C GLY A 12 0.17 -19.93 0.30
N ASN A 13 0.81 -21.06 -0.01
CA ASN A 13 1.06 -22.09 1.00
C ASN A 13 2.23 -21.66 1.90
N LEU A 14 1.95 -20.73 2.82
CA LEU A 14 2.94 -20.11 3.69
C LEU A 14 3.35 -20.97 4.89
N ASP A 15 2.66 -22.09 5.12
CA ASP A 15 2.82 -22.92 6.32
C ASP A 15 4.13 -23.73 6.33
N SER A 16 4.79 -23.86 5.18
CA SER A 16 6.05 -24.61 5.03
C SER A 16 7.31 -23.74 5.10
N LEU A 17 7.17 -22.41 5.16
CA LEU A 17 8.30 -21.48 5.15
C LEU A 17 8.71 -21.08 6.57
N GLU A 18 10.02 -20.92 6.81
CA GLU A 18 10.52 -20.26 8.02
C GLU A 18 10.04 -18.80 7.98
N ARG A 19 9.49 -18.29 9.08
CA ARG A 19 8.90 -16.94 9.14
C ARG A 19 9.68 -16.05 10.10
N LEU A 20 9.92 -14.81 9.68
CA LEU A 20 10.40 -13.74 10.53
C LEU A 20 9.37 -12.61 10.54
N TYR A 21 8.86 -12.26 11.71
CA TYR A 21 7.93 -11.15 11.86
C TYR A 21 8.71 -9.88 12.15
N ILE A 22 8.43 -8.81 11.43
CA ILE A 22 8.97 -7.48 11.75
C ILE A 22 7.79 -6.58 12.09
N ILE A 23 7.62 -6.31 13.38
CA ILE A 23 6.54 -5.48 13.92
C ILE A 23 7.09 -4.09 14.20
N HIS A 24 6.57 -3.07 13.52
CA HIS A 24 7.06 -1.69 13.67
C HIS A 24 8.59 -1.52 13.50
N GLY A 25 9.18 -2.35 12.64
CA GLY A 25 10.64 -2.36 12.42
C GLY A 25 11.45 -3.19 13.42
N VAL A 26 10.80 -3.89 14.35
CA VAL A 26 11.46 -4.77 15.34
C VAL A 26 11.23 -6.23 14.95
N PRO A 27 12.29 -7.05 14.82
CA PRO A 27 12.16 -8.47 14.48
C PRO A 27 11.71 -9.31 15.68
N PHE A 28 10.85 -10.30 15.42
CA PHE A 28 10.33 -11.27 16.39
C PHE A 28 10.32 -12.67 15.79
N ASP A 29 10.90 -13.62 16.52
CA ASP A 29 10.86 -15.05 16.18
C ASP A 29 9.54 -15.70 16.62
N ASN A 30 8.95 -15.20 17.71
CA ASN A 30 7.62 -15.59 18.18
C ASN A 30 6.81 -14.32 18.49
N PRO A 31 5.95 -13.87 17.56
CA PRO A 31 5.25 -12.61 17.68
C PRO A 31 3.95 -12.71 18.51
N ASP A 32 3.55 -13.90 18.97
CA ASP A 32 2.19 -14.15 19.52
C ASP A 32 1.78 -13.18 20.62
N ASP A 33 2.68 -12.87 21.54
CA ASP A 33 2.39 -11.95 22.65
C ASP A 33 2.38 -10.48 22.20
N GLU A 34 3.24 -10.14 21.24
CA GLU A 34 3.28 -8.79 20.66
C GLU A 34 1.99 -8.56 19.85
N LEU A 35 1.58 -9.52 18.99
CA LEU A 35 0.37 -9.46 18.17
C LEU A 35 -0.92 -9.37 18.99
N LYS A 36 -0.96 -9.93 20.20
CA LYS A 36 -2.12 -9.80 21.12
C LYS A 36 -2.30 -8.38 21.64
N SER A 37 -1.23 -7.57 21.67
CA SER A 37 -1.28 -6.19 22.15
C SER A 37 -1.83 -5.19 21.12
N PHE A 38 -2.09 -5.64 19.89
CA PHE A 38 -2.44 -4.76 18.78
C PHE A 38 -3.86 -4.22 18.91
N ASP A 39 -3.98 -2.89 18.88
CA ASP A 39 -5.27 -2.23 18.75
C ASP A 39 -5.73 -2.27 17.29
N THR A 40 -6.45 -3.34 16.95
CA THR A 40 -7.04 -3.54 15.62
C THR A 40 -8.23 -2.61 15.34
N LYS A 41 -8.76 -1.91 16.35
CA LYS A 41 -9.96 -1.06 16.21
C LYS A 41 -9.61 0.38 15.87
N ASN A 42 -8.48 0.88 16.38
CA ASN A 42 -8.12 2.29 16.21
C ASN A 42 -6.91 2.52 15.32
N GLN A 43 -6.29 1.48 14.77
CA GLN A 43 -5.11 1.59 13.91
C GLN A 43 -5.36 0.92 12.56
N LEU A 44 -4.86 1.55 11.49
CA LEU A 44 -4.85 0.93 10.17
C LEU A 44 -3.54 0.16 10.06
N TRP A 45 -3.66 -1.15 9.93
CA TRP A 45 -2.52 -2.04 9.84
C TRP A 45 -2.28 -2.42 8.39
N TYR A 46 -1.02 -2.53 8.00
CA TYR A 46 -0.63 -3.16 6.74
C TYR A 46 0.22 -4.39 7.03
N ILE A 47 0.13 -5.35 6.13
CA ILE A 47 1.01 -6.52 6.08
C ILE A 47 1.68 -6.50 4.71
N ASP A 48 2.99 -6.70 4.71
CA ASP A 48 3.76 -6.89 3.49
C ASP A 48 4.61 -8.17 3.62
N TYR A 49 4.79 -8.86 2.50
CA TYR A 49 5.44 -10.16 2.42
C TYR A 49 6.69 -10.04 1.57
N LEU A 50 7.84 -10.33 2.16
CA LEU A 50 9.12 -10.35 1.46
C LEU A 50 9.70 -11.76 1.56
N ASN A 51 9.76 -12.45 0.43
CA ASN A 51 10.45 -13.74 0.34
C ASN A 51 11.94 -13.48 0.03
N SER A 52 12.84 -14.04 0.85
CA SER A 52 14.29 -13.91 0.71
C SER A 52 14.79 -14.21 -0.70
N ASP A 53 14.17 -15.19 -1.35
CA ASP A 53 14.59 -15.69 -2.67
C ASP A 53 14.15 -14.76 -3.80
N SER A 54 13.28 -13.78 -3.49
CA SER A 54 12.84 -12.74 -4.41
C SER A 54 13.78 -11.53 -4.45
N VAL A 55 14.82 -11.52 -3.60
CA VAL A 55 15.73 -10.38 -3.45
C VAL A 55 17.16 -10.81 -3.76
N GLU A 56 17.66 -10.41 -4.93
CA GLU A 56 18.97 -10.80 -5.48
C GLU A 56 20.18 -10.48 -4.59
N THR A 57 20.02 -9.63 -3.56
CA THR A 57 21.14 -9.00 -2.83
C THR A 57 21.19 -9.30 -1.33
N THR A 58 20.34 -10.18 -0.79
CA THR A 58 20.21 -10.30 0.67
C THR A 58 21.12 -11.37 1.27
N PHE A 59 21.76 -11.06 2.40
CA PHE A 59 22.44 -12.01 3.30
C PHE A 59 21.46 -12.88 4.12
N MET A 60 20.19 -12.92 3.72
CA MET A 60 19.16 -13.63 4.46
C MET A 60 19.23 -15.13 4.17
N LYS A 61 18.72 -15.93 5.11
CA LYS A 61 18.57 -17.37 4.88
C LYS A 61 17.65 -17.61 3.66
N PRO A 62 17.96 -18.58 2.80
CA PRO A 62 17.07 -18.97 1.71
C PRO A 62 15.75 -19.55 2.25
N ASN A 63 14.66 -19.40 1.51
CA ASN A 63 13.30 -19.79 1.91
C ASN A 63 12.77 -19.10 3.18
N LEU A 64 13.27 -17.92 3.52
CA LEU A 64 12.75 -17.12 4.64
C LEU A 64 11.63 -16.20 4.14
N LEU A 65 10.46 -16.30 4.76
CA LEU A 65 9.37 -15.36 4.59
C LEU A 65 9.45 -14.28 5.67
N VAL A 66 9.71 -13.05 5.28
CA VAL A 66 9.65 -11.89 6.16
C VAL A 66 8.25 -11.30 6.07
N ILE A 67 7.56 -11.25 7.21
CA ILE A 67 6.22 -10.67 7.35
C ILE A 67 6.37 -9.32 8.06
N LEU A 68 6.20 -8.24 7.30
CA LEU A 68 6.25 -6.89 7.83
C LEU A 68 4.86 -6.51 8.32
N VAL A 69 4.73 -6.18 9.61
CA VAL A 69 3.47 -5.71 10.19
C VAL A 69 3.67 -4.30 10.75
N GLY A 70 2.89 -3.35 10.27
CA GLY A 70 3.02 -1.97 10.69
C GLY A 70 1.67 -1.27 10.82
N ALA A 71 1.56 -0.37 11.80
CA ALA A 71 0.46 0.57 11.86
C ALA A 71 0.81 1.81 11.05
N THR A 72 -0.09 2.22 10.18
CA THR A 72 -0.04 3.52 9.55
C THR A 72 -0.55 4.58 10.55
N PRO A 73 0.25 5.63 10.83
CA PRO A 73 -0.17 6.69 11.72
C PRO A 73 -1.30 7.48 11.07
N LYS A 74 -2.27 7.91 11.89
CA LYS A 74 -3.31 8.84 11.43
C LYS A 74 -2.67 10.20 11.12
N LEU A 75 -2.85 10.71 9.90
CA LEU A 75 -2.40 12.05 9.53
C LEU A 75 -3.08 13.11 10.43
N LYS A 76 -2.32 14.12 10.85
CA LYS A 76 -2.89 15.27 11.59
C LYS A 76 -3.83 16.04 10.67
N LYS A 77 -4.79 16.77 11.25
CA LYS A 77 -5.82 17.48 10.47
C LYS A 77 -5.23 18.45 9.44
N GLY A 78 -4.16 19.18 9.79
CA GLY A 78 -3.47 20.10 8.88
C GLY A 78 -2.75 19.38 7.73
N GLU A 79 -2.04 18.30 8.05
CA GLU A 79 -1.26 17.51 7.08
C GLU A 79 -2.12 16.83 6.02
N ARG A 80 -3.38 16.47 6.33
CA ARG A 80 -4.26 15.79 5.38
C ARG A 80 -4.56 16.62 4.14
N ASN A 81 -4.83 17.91 4.33
CA ASN A 81 -5.15 18.77 3.19
C ASN A 81 -3.93 18.99 2.31
N GLU A 82 -2.79 19.31 2.94
CA GLU A 82 -1.52 19.51 2.25
C GLU A 82 -1.11 18.27 1.45
N LYS A 83 -1.08 17.10 2.08
CA LYS A 83 -0.73 15.84 1.40
C LYS A 83 -1.71 15.48 0.30
N LEU A 84 -3.02 15.67 0.52
CA LEU A 84 -4.01 15.37 -0.51
C LEU A 84 -3.83 16.27 -1.74
N GLN A 85 -3.62 17.58 -1.53
CA GLN A 85 -3.34 18.52 -2.62
C GLN A 85 -2.05 18.18 -3.36
N GLU A 86 -0.99 17.84 -2.61
CA GLU A 86 0.29 17.41 -3.19
C GLU A 86 0.14 16.18 -4.09
N GLN A 87 -0.71 15.23 -3.73
CA GLN A 87 -0.95 14.06 -4.57
C GLN A 87 -1.91 14.35 -5.72
N GLN A 88 -2.93 15.20 -5.53
CA GLN A 88 -3.89 15.57 -6.57
C GLN A 88 -3.21 16.19 -7.80
N VAL A 89 -2.19 17.04 -7.61
CA VAL A 89 -1.47 17.68 -8.73
C VAL A 89 -0.62 16.72 -9.56
N LYS A 90 -0.42 15.47 -9.11
CA LYS A 90 0.28 14.42 -9.86
C LYS A 90 -0.60 13.71 -10.88
N PHE A 91 -1.91 13.93 -10.83
CA PHE A 91 -2.88 13.36 -11.78
C PHE A 91 -3.29 14.43 -12.78
N SER A 92 -3.16 14.14 -14.06
CA SER A 92 -3.37 15.10 -15.14
C SER A 92 -4.87 15.37 -15.33
N ASP A 93 -5.24 16.63 -15.63
CA ASP A 93 -6.62 17.00 -15.98
C ASP A 93 -7.00 16.54 -17.40
N GLU A 94 -6.00 16.27 -18.24
CA GLU A 94 -6.18 15.85 -19.62
C GLU A 94 -5.98 14.35 -19.77
N PHE A 95 -7.07 13.57 -19.77
CA PHE A 95 -7.10 12.39 -20.64
C PHE A 95 -7.13 12.94 -22.06
N ASN A 96 -5.94 13.18 -22.61
CA ASN A 96 -5.77 13.83 -23.90
C ASN A 96 -6.56 13.05 -24.96
N ASN A 97 -7.75 13.55 -25.32
CA ASN A 97 -8.59 13.12 -26.45
C ASN A 97 -7.90 13.29 -27.82
N SER A 98 -6.59 13.54 -27.82
CA SER A 98 -5.77 13.38 -29.00
C SER A 98 -5.83 11.93 -29.45
N PHE A 99 -6.12 11.71 -30.73
CA PHE A 99 -6.01 10.46 -31.49
C PHE A 99 -4.57 9.91 -31.53
N ASN A 100 -3.83 9.97 -30.43
CA ASN A 100 -2.57 9.27 -30.26
C ASN A 100 -2.92 7.84 -29.89
N LEU A 101 -2.52 6.89 -30.74
CA LEU A 101 -2.80 5.47 -30.57
C LEU A 101 -2.25 4.88 -29.25
N HIS A 102 -1.41 5.61 -28.49
CA HIS A 102 -1.09 5.36 -27.09
C HIS A 102 -0.51 6.64 -26.42
N PRO A 103 -1.30 7.46 -25.71
CA PRO A 103 -0.72 8.38 -24.73
C PRO A 103 -0.46 7.55 -23.47
N ASP A 104 0.79 7.14 -23.24
CA ASP A 104 1.16 6.57 -21.95
C ASP A 104 0.84 7.62 -20.87
N PRO A 105 -0.09 7.36 -19.94
CA PRO A 105 -0.41 8.32 -18.90
C PRO A 105 0.86 8.59 -18.08
N SER A 106 1.21 9.86 -17.90
CA SER A 106 2.26 10.28 -16.96
C SER A 106 1.84 10.10 -15.51
N ASP A 107 0.56 9.83 -15.30
CA ASP A 107 -0.04 9.74 -13.98
C ASP A 107 0.49 8.50 -13.21
N PRO A 108 0.69 8.63 -11.89
CA PRO A 108 0.94 7.48 -11.04
C PRO A 108 -0.30 6.60 -10.95
N VAL A 109 -0.11 5.39 -10.44
CA VAL A 109 -1.22 4.51 -10.06
C VAL A 109 -1.94 5.07 -8.84
N LEU A 110 -3.27 5.04 -8.83
CA LEU A 110 -4.07 5.33 -7.64
C LEU A 110 -4.60 4.03 -7.02
N ILE A 111 -4.30 3.83 -5.75
CA ILE A 111 -4.87 2.75 -4.92
C ILE A 111 -5.68 3.42 -3.81
N LEU A 112 -6.99 3.19 -3.81
CA LEU A 112 -7.91 3.75 -2.82
C LEU A 112 -8.51 2.61 -2.01
N ASN A 113 -8.23 2.59 -0.70
CA ASN A 113 -8.70 1.55 0.22
C ASN A 113 -8.38 0.13 -0.32
N ASP A 114 -7.12 -0.08 -0.71
CA ASP A 114 -6.58 -1.32 -1.29
C ASP A 114 -7.22 -1.76 -2.63
N LYS A 115 -7.97 -0.87 -3.28
CA LYS A 115 -8.51 -1.10 -4.62
C LYS A 115 -7.80 -0.22 -5.63
N LEU A 116 -7.32 -0.86 -6.70
CA LEU A 116 -6.79 -0.17 -7.86
C LEU A 116 -7.90 0.66 -8.51
N VAL A 117 -7.70 1.97 -8.62
CA VAL A 117 -8.59 2.86 -9.37
C VAL A 117 -8.09 2.90 -10.81
N SER A 118 -9.01 2.76 -11.77
CA SER A 118 -8.63 2.80 -13.18
C SER A 118 -8.08 4.18 -13.56
N PRO A 119 -7.07 4.26 -14.46
CA PRO A 119 -6.43 5.52 -14.81
C PRO A 119 -7.39 6.62 -15.23
N GLU A 120 -8.44 6.28 -15.99
CA GLU A 120 -9.47 7.22 -16.46
C GLU A 120 -10.31 7.84 -15.34
N ASN A 121 -10.41 7.16 -14.20
CA ASN A 121 -11.19 7.62 -13.05
C ASN A 121 -10.30 8.16 -11.91
N ALA A 122 -8.98 7.96 -11.97
CA ALA A 122 -8.07 8.25 -10.87
C ALA A 122 -8.11 9.71 -10.44
N ARG A 123 -8.08 10.64 -11.39
CA ARG A 123 -8.17 12.09 -11.14
C ARG A 123 -9.48 12.47 -10.46
N GLN A 124 -10.61 11.98 -10.97
CA GLN A 124 -11.92 12.27 -10.38
C GLN A 124 -11.99 11.71 -8.95
N ALA A 125 -11.61 10.45 -8.77
CA ALA A 125 -11.65 9.78 -7.48
C ALA A 125 -10.81 10.50 -6.41
N ILE A 126 -9.58 10.92 -6.72
CA ILE A 126 -8.74 11.64 -5.76
C ILE A 126 -9.26 13.07 -5.48
N SER A 127 -9.95 13.70 -6.43
CA SER A 127 -10.52 15.04 -6.29
C SER A 127 -11.77 15.08 -5.41
N GLU A 128 -12.57 14.02 -5.45
CA GLU A 128 -13.78 13.88 -4.64
C GLU A 128 -13.49 13.56 -3.16
N LEU A 129 -12.26 13.15 -2.84
CA LEU A 129 -11.86 12.89 -1.47
C LEU A 129 -11.87 14.18 -0.65
N ARG A 130 -12.62 14.16 0.46
CA ARG A 130 -12.56 15.23 1.45
C ARG A 130 -11.34 15.00 2.35
N PRO A 131 -10.50 16.02 2.63
CA PRO A 131 -9.36 15.88 3.54
C PRO A 131 -9.76 15.34 4.92
N ASN A 132 -10.98 15.61 5.37
CA ASN A 132 -11.50 15.11 6.64
C ASN A 132 -11.80 13.61 6.62
N ASP A 133 -11.95 12.97 5.47
CA ASP A 133 -12.23 11.53 5.37
C ASP A 133 -10.96 10.72 5.17
N VAL A 134 -9.86 11.36 4.77
CA VAL A 134 -8.54 10.73 4.66
C VAL A 134 -8.02 10.34 6.05
N ARG A 135 -7.49 9.13 6.14
CA ARG A 135 -6.75 8.64 7.31
C ARG A 135 -5.25 8.69 7.09
N TYR A 136 -4.81 8.17 5.94
CA TYR A 136 -3.40 8.09 5.57
C TYR A 136 -3.22 8.20 4.05
N ILE A 137 -2.06 8.72 3.64
CA ILE A 137 -1.65 8.86 2.24
C ILE A 137 -0.18 8.46 2.17
N GLN A 138 0.15 7.61 1.21
CA GLN A 138 1.50 7.20 0.88
C GLN A 138 1.75 7.39 -0.62
N TYR A 139 2.95 7.85 -0.96
CA TYR A 139 3.44 7.83 -2.33
C TYR A 139 4.71 6.98 -2.40
N VAL A 140 4.80 6.12 -3.41
CA VAL A 140 5.96 5.28 -3.68
C VAL A 140 6.42 5.53 -5.10
N ASN A 141 7.68 5.97 -5.28
CA ASN A 141 8.23 6.35 -6.59
C ASN A 141 8.35 5.19 -7.58
N HIS A 142 8.59 3.97 -7.08
CA HIS A 142 8.80 2.79 -7.90
C HIS A 142 7.94 1.65 -7.39
N THR A 143 7.07 1.13 -8.24
CA THR A 143 6.23 -0.02 -7.92
C THR A 143 6.22 -1.02 -9.06
N SER A 144 5.80 -2.24 -8.78
CA SER A 144 5.87 -3.34 -9.73
C SER A 144 4.91 -3.12 -10.91
N PHE A 145 5.48 -3.03 -12.12
CA PHE A 145 4.72 -3.03 -13.37
C PHE A 145 3.85 -4.27 -13.51
N ALA A 146 4.34 -5.43 -13.07
CA ALA A 146 3.61 -6.69 -13.17
C ALA A 146 2.34 -6.69 -12.31
N LEU A 147 2.37 -5.99 -11.16
CA LEU A 147 1.24 -5.93 -10.23
C LEU A 147 0.26 -4.79 -10.55
N TYR A 148 0.78 -3.63 -10.95
CA TYR A 148 -0.02 -2.39 -11.03
C TYR A 148 -0.11 -1.81 -12.46
N GLY A 149 0.42 -2.50 -13.46
CA GLY A 149 0.33 -2.13 -14.86
C GLY A 149 1.30 -1.02 -15.29
N ARG A 150 1.07 -0.45 -16.48
CA ARG A 150 2.02 0.46 -17.14
C ARG A 150 2.33 1.74 -16.36
N ASN A 151 1.33 2.30 -15.68
CA ASN A 151 1.47 3.55 -14.93
C ASN A 151 2.32 3.38 -13.65
N ALA A 152 2.57 2.15 -13.21
CA ALA A 152 3.43 1.84 -12.07
C ALA A 152 4.84 2.45 -12.18
N LYS A 153 5.32 2.65 -13.41
CA LYS A 153 6.62 3.30 -13.68
C LYS A 153 6.69 4.75 -13.17
N ASN A 154 5.53 5.41 -13.01
CA ASN A 154 5.39 6.78 -12.51
C ASN A 154 5.14 6.81 -10.98
N GLY A 155 5.14 5.65 -10.33
CA GLY A 155 4.86 5.46 -8.91
C GLY A 155 3.42 5.11 -8.60
N ALA A 156 3.12 4.96 -7.30
CA ALA A 156 1.78 4.70 -6.78
C ALA A 156 1.45 5.65 -5.63
N VAL A 157 0.26 6.25 -5.71
CA VAL A 157 -0.40 6.96 -4.61
C VAL A 157 -1.38 6.00 -3.97
N THR A 158 -1.16 5.67 -2.70
CA THR A 158 -2.09 4.85 -1.92
C THR A 158 -2.77 5.71 -0.86
N ILE A 159 -4.10 5.66 -0.82
CA ILE A 159 -4.92 6.42 0.10
C ILE A 159 -5.84 5.48 0.86
N TRP A 160 -5.85 5.62 2.18
CA TRP A 160 -6.84 4.97 3.03
C TRP A 160 -7.72 6.00 3.71
N THR A 161 -9.02 5.74 3.67
CA THR A 161 -10.05 6.55 4.32
C THR A 161 -10.28 6.11 5.76
N LYS A 162 -10.90 6.98 6.55
CA LYS A 162 -11.30 6.68 7.93
C LYS A 162 -12.36 5.59 8.02
N GLU A 163 -13.23 5.50 7.02
CA GLU A 163 -14.29 4.49 6.98
C GLU A 163 -13.70 3.10 6.74
N TYR A 164 -12.72 2.98 5.85
CA TYR A 164 -12.05 1.73 5.59
C TYR A 164 -11.29 1.17 6.80
N ALA A 165 -10.75 2.07 7.62
CA ALA A 165 -9.96 1.72 8.79
C ALA A 165 -10.80 1.63 10.09
N ARG A 166 -12.09 1.29 9.99
CA ARG A 166 -13.02 1.03 11.09
C ARG A 166 -13.46 -0.42 11.06
#